data_AF-A0A535Y2B1-F1
#
_entry.id   AF-A0A535Y2B1-F1
#
_cell.length_a   1.000
_cell.length_b   1.000
_cell.length_c   1.000
_cell.angle_alpha   90.00
_cell.angle_beta   90.00
_cell.angle_gamma   90.00
#
_symmetry.space_group_name_H-M   'P 1'
#
loop_
_entity.id
_entity.type
_entity.pdbx_description
1 polymer ?
#
loop_
_entity_poly.entity_id
_entity_poly.type
_entity_poly.pdbx_seq_one_letter_code
_entity_poly.pdbx_strand_id
1 'polypeptide(L)' 'RLGTLESEPRPPGARLMALTRREREVAVLIADGLSNKQTARRLRITLGTVKHYVHQILEKTGLPGRVAIATEARASVR' A
#
# COMPACT_ATOMS: atom_id res chain seq x y z
N ARG A 1 3.34 -36.01 -2.34
CA ARG A 1 3.86 -34.83 -3.07
C ARG A 1 2.86 -33.69 -2.85
N LEU A 2 3.08 -32.81 -1.87
CA LEU A 2 2.24 -31.62 -1.72
C LEU A 2 2.67 -30.62 -2.81
N GLY A 3 1.90 -30.58 -3.89
CA GLY A 3 2.02 -29.57 -4.93
C GLY A 3 1.62 -28.22 -4.36
N THR A 4 2.59 -27.31 -4.33
CA THR A 4 2.41 -25.89 -4.63
C THR A 4 1.05 -25.28 -4.28
N LEU A 5 0.97 -24.64 -3.11
CA LEU A 5 0.04 -23.53 -2.87
C LEU A 5 0.47 -22.35 -3.75
N GLU A 6 0.35 -22.49 -5.07
CA GLU A 6 0.40 -21.35 -5.96
C GLU A 6 -0.76 -20.46 -5.54
N SER A 7 -0.42 -19.35 -4.89
CA SER A 7 -1.38 -18.37 -4.41
C SER A 7 -2.27 -18.00 -5.57
N GLU A 8 -3.57 -18.32 -5.49
CA GLU A 8 -4.51 -17.88 -6.50
C GLU A 8 -4.31 -16.38 -6.76
N PRO A 9 -4.41 -15.94 -8.02
CA PRO A 9 -4.25 -14.53 -8.36
C PRO A 9 -5.30 -13.73 -7.58
N ARG A 10 -4.88 -13.12 -6.47
CA ARG A 10 -5.72 -12.27 -5.64
C ARG A 10 -6.31 -11.18 -6.54
N PRO A 11 -7.63 -10.91 -6.46
CA PRO A 11 -8.24 -9.90 -7.30
C PRO A 11 -7.53 -8.55 -7.08
N PRO A 12 -7.39 -7.73 -8.14
CA PRO A 12 -6.75 -6.42 -8.02
C PRO A 12 -7.37 -5.62 -6.87
N GLY A 13 -6.53 -5.15 -5.94
CA GLY A 13 -6.96 -4.41 -4.77
C GLY A 13 -7.28 -5.23 -3.52
N ALA A 14 -7.37 -6.56 -3.61
CA ALA A 14 -7.61 -7.43 -2.46
C ALA A 14 -6.54 -7.26 -1.37
N ARG A 15 -5.30 -6.94 -1.75
CA ARG A 15 -4.22 -6.70 -0.79
C ARG A 15 -4.47 -5.46 0.06
N LEU A 16 -5.16 -4.46 -0.48
CA LEU A 16 -5.46 -3.20 0.23
C LEU A 16 -6.65 -3.30 1.18
N MET A 17 -7.45 -4.36 1.06
CA MET A 17 -8.55 -4.62 2.01
C MET A 17 -8.02 -4.94 3.42
N ALA A 18 -6.84 -5.55 3.54
CA ALA A 18 -6.19 -5.86 4.81
C ALA A 18 -5.63 -4.62 5.55
N LEU A 19 -5.58 -3.47 4.88
CA LEU A 19 -5.03 -2.24 5.46
C LEU A 19 -6.02 -1.60 6.45
N THR A 20 -5.49 -0.86 7.41
CA THR A 20 -6.30 0.06 8.20
C THR A 20 -6.75 1.24 7.35
N ARG A 21 -7.72 2.02 7.85
CA ARG A 21 -8.14 3.27 7.18
C ARG A 21 -6.95 4.19 6.91
N ARG A 22 -6.05 4.36 7.89
CA ARG A 22 -4.94 5.30 7.76
C ARG A 22 -3.87 4.81 6.78
N GLU A 23 -3.63 3.50 6.75
CA GLU A 23 -2.76 2.86 5.76
C GLU A 23 -3.32 3.01 4.34
N ARG A 24 -4.64 2.83 4.14
CA ARG A 24 -5.29 3.10 2.85
C ARG A 24 -5.13 4.55 2.42
N GLU A 25 -5.35 5.52 3.31
CA GLU A 25 -5.15 6.94 2.99
C GLU A 25 -3.71 7.22 2.51
N VAL A 26 -2.71 6.60 3.14
CA VAL A 26 -1.31 6.70 2.70
C VAL A 26 -1.12 6.05 1.33
N ALA A 27 -1.66 4.84 1.11
CA ALA A 27 -1.55 4.14 -0.18
C ALA A 27 -2.19 4.91 -1.34
N VAL A 28 -3.34 5.55 -1.12
CA VAL A 28 -4.02 6.41 -2.11
C VAL A 28 -3.15 7.62 -2.46
N LEU A 29 -2.61 8.34 -1.47
CA LEU A 29 -1.73 9.48 -1.74
C LEU A 29 -0.45 9.07 -2.48
N ILE A 30 0.04 7.86 -2.26
CA ILE A 30 1.16 7.28 -3.01
C ILE A 30 0.75 7.00 -4.46
N ALA A 31 -0.45 6.46 -4.69
CA ALA A 31 -1.03 6.26 -6.02
C ALA A 31 -1.22 7.57 -6.79
N ASP A 32 -1.54 8.66 -6.08
CA ASP A 32 -1.62 10.02 -6.61
C ASP A 32 -0.23 10.62 -6.94
N GLY A 33 0.86 9.88 -6.68
CA GLY A 33 2.22 10.29 -7.01
C GLY A 33 2.88 11.21 -5.98
N LEU A 34 2.26 11.44 -4.81
CA LEU A 34 2.90 12.22 -3.76
C LEU A 34 4.12 11.47 -3.23
N SER A 35 5.18 12.19 -2.88
CA SER A 35 6.34 11.70 -2.11
C SER A 35 6.00 11.55 -0.62
N ASN A 36 6.82 10.83 0.16
CA ASN A 36 6.61 10.73 1.62
C ASN A 36 6.53 12.10 2.31
N LYS A 37 7.31 13.09 1.86
CA LYS A 37 7.27 14.46 2.39
C LYS A 37 5.95 15.17 2.06
N GLN A 38 5.42 14.99 0.85
CA GLN A 38 4.12 15.53 0.46
C GLN A 38 2.98 14.83 1.18
N THR A 39 3.01 13.50 1.29
CA THR A 39 2.05 12.72 2.09
C THR A 39 2.04 13.20 3.54
N ALA A 40 3.22 13.39 4.15
CA ALA A 40 3.35 13.87 5.54
C ALA A 40 2.66 15.23 5.72
N ARG A 41 2.93 16.17 4.81
CA ARG A 41 2.28 17.50 4.80
C ARG A 41 0.76 17.40 4.62
N ARG A 42 0.29 16.60 3.66
CA ARG A 42 -1.14 16.44 3.34
C ARG A 42 -1.92 15.86 4.52
N LEU A 43 -1.30 14.92 5.23
CA LEU A 43 -1.88 14.20 6.36
C LEU A 43 -1.60 14.85 7.72
N ARG A 44 -0.83 15.94 7.76
CA ARG A 44 -0.39 16.64 8.99
C ARG A 44 0.29 15.72 10.01
N ILE A 45 1.17 14.84 9.53
CA ILE A 45 1.98 13.92 10.34
C ILE A 45 3.46 14.05 9.99
N THR A 46 4.34 13.41 10.76
CA THR A 46 5.78 13.48 10.51
C THR A 46 6.20 12.61 9.32
N LEU A 47 7.36 12.92 8.72
CA LEU A 47 7.96 12.08 7.69
C LEU A 47 8.25 10.65 8.20
N GLY A 48 8.68 10.52 9.46
CA GLY A 48 8.92 9.22 10.11
C GLY A 48 7.64 8.40 10.22
N THR A 49 6.52 9.03 10.57
CA THR A 49 5.21 8.38 10.63
C THR A 49 4.76 7.88 9.27
N VAL A 50 4.99 8.64 8.18
CA VAL A 50 4.69 8.15 6.83
C VAL A 50 5.56 6.97 6.45
N LYS A 51 6.87 7.01 6.73
CA LYS A 51 7.78 5.87 6.47
C LYS A 51 7.32 4.62 7.22
N HIS A 52 6.88 4.78 8.46
CA HIS A 52 6.32 3.69 9.26
C HIS A 52 5.05 3.11 8.61
N TYR A 53 4.10 3.95 8.18
CA TYR A 53 2.93 3.46 7.45
C TYR A 53 3.30 2.75 6.15
N VAL A 54 4.27 3.26 5.38
CA VAL A 54 4.73 2.58 4.15
C VAL A 54 5.29 1.20 4.49
N HIS A 55 6.10 1.08 5.54
CA HIS A 55 6.63 -0.21 5.98
C HIS A 55 5.51 -1.18 6.38
N GLN A 56 4.55 -0.74 7.21
CA GLN A 56 3.40 -1.55 7.61
C GLN A 56 2.53 -1.99 6.42
N ILE A 57 2.35 -1.12 5.43
CA ILE A 57 1.65 -1.48 4.19
C ILE A 57 2.41 -2.59 3.46
N LEU A 58 3.73 -2.47 3.30
CA LEU A 58 4.53 -3.49 2.62
C LEU A 58 4.47 -4.84 3.34
N GLU A 59 4.56 -4.84 4.67
CA GLU A 59 4.43 -6.08 5.46
C GLU A 59 3.07 -6.74 5.30
N LYS A 60 1.97 -5.97 5.40
CA LYS A 60 0.61 -6.51 5.28
C LYS A 60 0.25 -6.98 3.88
N THR A 61 0.78 -6.31 2.86
CA THR A 61 0.44 -6.58 1.45
C THR A 61 1.41 -7.56 0.78
N GLY A 62 2.61 -7.73 1.32
CA GLY A 62 3.71 -8.46 0.69
C GLY A 62 4.21 -7.80 -0.59
N LEU A 63 3.95 -6.51 -0.79
CA LEU A 63 4.39 -5.78 -1.99
C LEU A 63 5.90 -5.46 -1.90
N PRO A 64 6.62 -5.47 -3.03
CA PRO A 64 8.08 -5.28 -3.03
C PRO A 64 8.51 -3.83 -2.83
N GLY A 65 7.59 -2.86 -2.85
CA GLY A 65 7.95 -1.47 -2.63
C GLY A 65 6.83 -0.47 -2.96
N ARG A 66 7.18 0.82 -2.82
CA ARG A 66 6.27 1.95 -3.02
C ARG A 66 5.58 1.94 -4.39
N VAL A 67 6.32 1.63 -5.45
CA VAL A 67 5.77 1.62 -6.81
C VAL A 67 4.68 0.57 -6.92
N ALA A 68 4.89 -0.61 -6.33
CA ALA A 68 3.88 -1.67 -6.30
C ALA A 68 2.65 -1.27 -5.46
N ILE A 69 2.83 -0.52 -4.36
CA ILE A 69 1.70 0.09 -3.61
C ILE A 69 0.89 1.01 -4.53
N ALA A 70 1.55 1.89 -5.28
CA ALA A 70 0.87 2.80 -6.21
C ALA A 70 0.07 2.05 -7.27
N THR A 71 0.65 1.01 -7.88
CA THR A 71 -0.01 0.19 -8.90
C THR A 71 -1.24 -0.53 -8.33
N GLU A 72 -1.09 -1.18 -7.18
CA GLU A 72 -2.19 -1.90 -6.54
C GLU A 72 -3.35 -0.95 -6.15
N ALA A 73 -3.03 0.23 -5.61
CA ALA A 73 -4.01 1.22 -5.20
C ALA A 73 -4.77 1.84 -6.37
N ARG A 74 -4.12 2.05 -7.52
CA ARG A 74 -4.82 2.47 -8.75
C ARG A 74 -5.78 1.41 -9.26
N ALA A 75 -5.43 0.13 -9.11
CA ALA A 75 -6.26 -0.97 -9.58
C ALA A 75 -7.53 -1.17 -8.74
N SER A 76 -7.58 -0.64 -7.51
CA SER A 76 -8.73 -0.79 -6.60
C SER A 76 -9.82 0.28 -6.79
N VAL A 77 -9.53 1.34 -7.57
CA VAL A 77 -10.44 2.48 -7.80
C VAL A 77 -11.14 2.36 -9.18
N ARG A 78 -10.81 1.32 -9.95
CA ARG A 78 -11.33 1.06 -11.29
C ARG A 78 -12.34 -0.07 -11.26
#